data_AF-A0A9D1TER5-F1
#
_entry.id   AF-A0A9D1TER5-F1
#
_cell.length_a   1.000
_cell.length_b   1.000
_cell.length_c   1.000
_cell.angle_alpha   90.00
_cell.angle_beta   90.00
_cell.angle_gamma   90.00
#
_symmetry.space_group_name_H-M   'P 1'
#
loop_
_entity.id
_entity.type
_entity.pdbx_description
1 polymer ?
#
loop_
_entity_poly.entity_id
_entity_poly.type
_entity_poly.pdbx_seq_one_letter_code
_entity_poly.pdbx_strand_id
1 'polypeptide(L)'
;MTYMMSYTKKGSDVYSELNDAMHLALSRDGKNFQPLRHNTGILFAEADFTDGGLAGKTKCLADPWIFRYQDQTWGVLAIRRNRGNQPDNRKIGHIMVYQWKTPAEYVLTSFLKVSDKEVRRPACRYDEEKKVYRLEWDQEEESFCGETTDFIEIKNVRKEARIISDGRGEIQCDIQDAVVSNIIEITEAEEQYLRALLETPVLQRIEIKNRRLSTKSVLEGKEMLEAEGIYSDGSKREIPVDWDKEELEAFAHKGPGEYEIHGKLRKNIIRYLLQKEQEILLSCVITDGI
;
A
#
# COMPACT_ATOMS: atom_id res chain seq x y z
N MET A 1 2.00 -13.51 -14.18
CA MET A 1 1.62 -12.10 -14.44
C MET A 1 0.88 -11.62 -13.22
N THR A 2 1.20 -10.42 -12.75
CA THR A 2 0.55 -9.83 -11.58
C THR A 2 -0.23 -8.61 -12.01
N TYR A 3 -1.36 -8.35 -11.37
CA TYR A 3 -2.28 -7.27 -11.71
C TYR A 3 -2.55 -6.42 -10.48
N MET A 4 -2.70 -5.12 -10.71
CA MET A 4 -3.19 -4.17 -9.73
C MET A 4 -4.52 -3.59 -10.20
N MET A 5 -5.47 -3.52 -9.29
CA MET A 5 -6.80 -2.95 -9.51
C MET A 5 -6.99 -1.71 -8.64
N SER A 6 -7.42 -0.60 -9.23
CA SER A 6 -8.00 0.53 -8.49
C SER A 6 -9.52 0.40 -8.38
N TYR A 7 -10.03 0.83 -7.25
CA TYR A 7 -11.46 0.93 -7.02
C TYR A 7 -11.76 1.99 -5.95
N THR A 8 -12.99 2.48 -5.94
CA THR A 8 -13.61 3.14 -4.78
C THR A 8 -14.57 2.17 -4.11
N LYS A 9 -15.15 2.53 -2.98
CA LYS A 9 -16.17 1.70 -2.33
C LYS A 9 -17.54 2.37 -2.36
N LYS A 10 -18.57 1.59 -2.62
CA LYS A 10 -19.95 1.99 -2.37
C LYS A 10 -20.18 1.96 -0.86
N GLY A 11 -20.91 2.93 -0.34
CA GLY A 11 -21.19 2.99 1.09
C GLY A 11 -22.11 4.14 1.43
N SER A 12 -22.43 4.28 2.72
CA SER A 12 -23.19 5.43 3.21
C SER A 12 -22.41 6.72 3.01
N ASP A 13 -23.10 7.80 2.61
CA ASP A 13 -22.54 9.14 2.43
C ASP A 13 -21.86 9.68 3.71
N VAL A 14 -22.27 9.19 4.87
CA VAL A 14 -21.68 9.52 6.18
C VAL A 14 -20.19 9.14 6.27
N TYR A 15 -19.77 8.14 5.50
CA TYR A 15 -18.38 7.67 5.43
C TYR A 15 -17.75 7.93 4.05
N SER A 16 -18.28 8.89 3.29
CA SER A 16 -17.77 9.23 1.95
C SER A 16 -16.29 9.62 1.97
N GLU A 17 -15.80 10.26 3.02
CA GLU A 17 -14.37 10.57 3.19
C GLU A 17 -13.46 9.34 3.26
N LEU A 18 -14.00 8.17 3.62
CA LEU A 18 -13.25 6.90 3.71
C LEU A 18 -13.47 6.00 2.50
N ASN A 19 -14.68 6.01 1.95
CA ASN A 19 -15.09 5.14 0.84
C ASN A 19 -14.83 5.77 -0.55
N ASP A 20 -14.98 7.08 -0.66
CA ASP A 20 -14.65 7.86 -1.86
C ASP A 20 -13.17 8.26 -1.80
N ALA A 21 -12.33 7.23 -1.75
CA ALA A 21 -10.88 7.28 -1.79
C ALA A 21 -10.41 6.19 -2.77
N MET A 22 -9.19 6.28 -3.29
CA MET A 22 -8.66 5.17 -4.07
C MET A 22 -8.26 4.04 -3.12
N HIS A 23 -8.76 2.85 -3.41
CA HIS A 23 -8.31 1.58 -2.84
C HIS A 23 -7.55 0.78 -3.90
N LEU A 24 -6.71 -0.15 -3.44
CA LEU A 24 -5.92 -1.01 -4.31
C LEU A 24 -6.10 -2.47 -3.91
N ALA A 25 -6.08 -3.35 -4.91
CA ALA A 25 -6.03 -4.78 -4.72
C ALA A 25 -5.05 -5.41 -5.71
N LEU A 26 -4.47 -6.55 -5.33
CA LEU A 26 -3.52 -7.30 -6.16
C LEU A 26 -4.08 -8.66 -6.54
N SER A 27 -3.73 -9.15 -7.72
CA SER A 27 -4.10 -10.47 -8.21
C SER A 27 -2.97 -11.10 -9.02
N ARG A 28 -2.78 -12.42 -8.93
CA ARG A 28 -1.82 -13.17 -9.75
C ARG A 28 -2.46 -13.92 -10.93
N ASP A 29 -3.78 -13.88 -11.04
CA ASP A 29 -4.55 -14.55 -12.09
C ASP A 29 -5.48 -13.61 -12.85
N GLY A 30 -5.52 -12.33 -12.45
CA GLY A 30 -6.37 -11.30 -13.04
C GLY A 30 -7.86 -11.49 -12.71
N LYS A 31 -8.21 -12.39 -11.78
CA LYS A 31 -9.60 -12.72 -11.43
C LYS A 31 -9.83 -12.56 -9.93
N ASN A 32 -8.98 -13.17 -9.12
CA ASN A 32 -9.08 -13.16 -7.67
C ASN A 32 -8.23 -12.01 -7.12
N PHE A 33 -8.88 -10.91 -6.76
CA PHE A 33 -8.23 -9.71 -6.23
C PHE A 33 -8.27 -9.68 -4.70
N GLN A 34 -7.09 -9.49 -4.09
CA GLN A 34 -6.94 -9.34 -2.64
C GLN A 34 -6.74 -7.86 -2.29
N PRO A 35 -7.62 -7.26 -1.47
CA PRO A 35 -7.51 -5.85 -1.11
C PRO A 35 -6.27 -5.59 -0.24
N LEU A 36 -5.54 -4.53 -0.56
CA LEU A 36 -4.43 -4.03 0.27
C LEU A 36 -4.95 -3.19 1.44
N ARG A 37 -4.09 -2.93 2.43
CA ARG A 37 -4.35 -2.04 3.58
C ARG A 37 -5.67 -2.35 4.30
N HIS A 38 -6.01 -3.63 4.45
CA HIS A 38 -7.27 -4.10 5.06
C HIS A 38 -8.53 -3.52 4.41
N ASN A 39 -8.50 -3.33 3.08
CA ASN A 39 -9.61 -2.74 2.31
C ASN A 39 -9.98 -1.30 2.76
N THR A 40 -8.98 -0.53 3.20
CA THR A 40 -9.11 0.90 3.54
C THR A 40 -8.51 1.79 2.45
N GLY A 41 -8.92 3.06 2.40
CA GLY A 41 -8.47 3.99 1.36
C GLY A 41 -6.96 4.23 1.43
N ILE A 42 -6.31 4.37 0.28
CA ILE A 42 -4.85 4.55 0.14
C ILE A 42 -4.52 5.97 -0.31
N LEU A 43 -5.32 6.53 -1.24
CA LEU A 43 -5.16 7.91 -1.72
C LEU A 43 -6.47 8.68 -1.54
N PHE A 44 -6.37 9.86 -0.95
CA PHE A 44 -7.49 10.73 -0.62
C PHE A 44 -7.36 12.06 -1.36
N ALA A 45 -8.49 12.69 -1.68
CA ALA A 45 -8.49 14.05 -2.17
C ALA A 45 -8.15 15.02 -1.02
N GLU A 46 -7.28 16.00 -1.28
CA GLU A 46 -6.97 17.04 -0.30
C GLU A 46 -8.19 17.91 -0.01
N ALA A 47 -8.33 18.30 1.26
CA ALA A 47 -9.33 19.28 1.66
C ALA A 47 -9.10 20.62 0.94
N ASP A 48 -10.18 21.29 0.60
CA ASP A 48 -10.11 22.61 -0.01
C ASP A 48 -10.20 23.68 1.08
N PHE A 49 -9.09 24.33 1.43
CA PHE A 49 -9.05 25.39 2.43
C PHE A 49 -9.50 26.76 1.89
N THR A 50 -9.78 26.87 0.58
CA THR A 50 -10.37 28.07 -0.03
C THR A 50 -11.91 28.03 -0.02
N ASP A 51 -12.49 26.92 0.45
CA ASP A 51 -13.91 26.68 0.66
C ASP A 51 -14.10 26.16 2.11
N GLY A 52 -15.19 26.50 2.80
CA GLY A 52 -15.41 26.02 4.18
C GLY A 52 -14.60 26.68 5.30
N GLY A 53 -13.86 27.77 5.03
CA GLY A 53 -13.15 28.56 6.06
C GLY A 53 -11.91 27.87 6.64
N LEU A 54 -11.53 28.19 7.89
CA LEU A 54 -10.31 27.68 8.53
C LEU A 54 -10.24 26.14 8.62
N ALA A 55 -11.38 25.47 8.77
CA ALA A 55 -11.44 24.02 8.81
C ALA A 55 -11.24 23.36 7.43
N GLY A 56 -11.38 24.15 6.36
CA GLY A 56 -11.47 23.66 4.98
C GLY A 56 -12.72 22.82 4.74
N LYS A 57 -12.99 22.55 3.47
CA LYS A 57 -14.06 21.65 3.05
C LYS A 57 -13.48 20.29 2.68
N THR A 58 -13.97 19.24 3.32
CA THR A 58 -13.62 17.86 2.96
C THR A 58 -13.97 17.59 1.50
N LYS A 59 -13.01 17.04 0.76
CA LYS A 59 -13.19 16.55 -0.60
C LYS A 59 -13.04 15.04 -0.65
N CYS A 60 -13.63 14.46 -1.67
CA CYS A 60 -13.69 13.03 -1.96
C CYS A 60 -13.05 12.78 -3.33
N LEU A 61 -12.58 11.55 -3.53
CA LEU A 61 -11.94 11.07 -4.75
C LEU A 61 -12.86 10.04 -5.43
N ALA A 62 -13.24 10.31 -6.66
CA ALA A 62 -14.03 9.39 -7.49
C ALA A 62 -13.25 8.96 -8.74
N ASP A 63 -13.63 7.80 -9.27
CA ASP A 63 -13.13 7.25 -10.53
C ASP A 63 -11.57 7.20 -10.66
N PRO A 64 -10.84 6.60 -9.70
CA PRO A 64 -9.38 6.50 -9.76
C PRO A 64 -8.89 5.65 -10.93
N TRP A 65 -8.06 6.22 -11.79
CA TRP A 65 -7.45 5.52 -12.91
C TRP A 65 -5.94 5.45 -12.77
N ILE A 66 -5.39 4.26 -12.62
CA ILE A 66 -3.94 4.06 -12.57
C ILE A 66 -3.37 3.92 -13.98
N PHE A 67 -2.26 4.59 -14.26
CA PHE A 67 -1.54 4.50 -15.53
C PHE A 67 -0.02 4.55 -15.30
N ARG A 68 0.75 4.33 -16.37
CA ARG A 68 2.21 4.48 -16.38
C ARG A 68 2.61 5.80 -17.02
N TYR A 69 3.45 6.56 -16.32
CA TYR A 69 4.25 7.62 -16.95
C TYR A 69 5.29 7.02 -17.90
N GLN A 70 5.82 7.85 -18.80
CA GLN A 70 6.89 7.49 -19.73
C GLN A 70 8.12 6.89 -19.02
N ASP A 71 8.44 7.39 -17.82
CA ASP A 71 9.55 6.91 -16.98
C ASP A 71 9.22 5.62 -16.21
N GLN A 72 8.09 4.97 -16.53
CA GLN A 72 7.54 3.78 -15.87
C GLN A 72 7.07 3.99 -14.43
N THR A 73 7.11 5.22 -13.89
CA THR A 73 6.47 5.51 -12.60
C THR A 73 4.95 5.48 -12.72
N TRP A 74 4.28 5.34 -11.58
CA TRP A 74 2.82 5.25 -11.53
C TRP A 74 2.20 6.63 -11.50
N GLY A 75 1.12 6.79 -12.25
CA GLY A 75 0.23 7.93 -12.15
C GLY A 75 -1.18 7.50 -11.76
N VAL A 76 -1.91 8.43 -11.13
CA VAL A 76 -3.34 8.26 -10.86
C VAL A 76 -4.07 9.48 -11.40
N LEU A 77 -5.08 9.24 -12.24
CA LEU A 77 -6.10 10.23 -12.54
C LEU A 77 -7.29 10.02 -11.61
N ALA A 78 -7.95 11.09 -11.20
CA ALA A 78 -9.20 10.97 -10.44
C ALA A 78 -10.06 12.23 -10.55
N ILE A 79 -11.33 12.13 -10.17
CA ILE A 79 -12.27 13.26 -10.13
C ILE A 79 -12.46 13.71 -8.68
N ARG A 80 -12.22 14.99 -8.41
CA ARG A 80 -12.48 15.58 -7.09
C ARG A 80 -13.97 15.84 -6.91
N ARG A 81 -14.50 15.48 -5.75
CA ARG A 81 -15.92 15.65 -5.40
C ARG A 81 -16.09 16.21 -4.00
N ASN A 82 -17.31 16.65 -3.70
CA ASN A 82 -17.74 16.90 -2.33
C ASN A 82 -18.32 15.60 -1.73
N ARG A 83 -18.48 15.57 -0.40
CA ARG A 83 -19.11 14.46 0.33
C ARG A 83 -20.45 14.03 -0.30
N GLY A 84 -20.75 12.73 -0.22
CA GLY A 84 -21.94 12.13 -0.85
C GLY A 84 -21.91 12.21 -2.37
N ASN A 85 -20.72 12.06 -2.97
CA ASN A 85 -20.52 12.07 -4.42
C ASN A 85 -21.10 13.33 -5.12
N GLN A 86 -21.18 14.48 -4.43
CA GLN A 86 -21.69 15.73 -5.00
C GLN A 86 -20.64 16.42 -5.88
N PRO A 87 -21.04 17.15 -6.94
CA PRO A 87 -20.10 17.84 -7.82
C PRO A 87 -19.23 18.85 -7.06
N ASP A 88 -17.95 18.96 -7.43
CA ASP A 88 -17.07 20.00 -6.91
C ASP A 88 -17.20 21.29 -7.73
N ASN A 89 -17.94 22.27 -7.20
CA ASN A 89 -18.17 23.57 -7.82
C ASN A 89 -16.90 24.41 -8.07
N ARG A 90 -15.76 24.08 -7.43
CA ARG A 90 -14.48 24.78 -7.64
C ARG A 90 -13.63 24.16 -8.74
N LYS A 91 -13.86 22.90 -9.10
CA LYS A 91 -13.03 22.12 -10.03
C LYS A 91 -13.86 21.37 -11.07
N ILE A 92 -14.97 21.98 -11.51
CA ILE A 92 -15.81 21.44 -12.58
C ILE A 92 -14.95 21.20 -13.83
N GLY A 93 -15.08 19.99 -14.38
CA GLY A 93 -14.39 19.55 -15.59
C GLY A 93 -12.87 19.47 -15.48
N HIS A 94 -12.34 19.37 -14.26
CA HIS A 94 -10.93 19.08 -14.01
C HIS A 94 -10.74 17.62 -13.63
N ILE A 95 -9.61 17.07 -14.05
CA ILE A 95 -9.09 15.78 -13.60
C ILE A 95 -7.92 16.07 -12.65
N MET A 96 -7.92 15.47 -11.47
CA MET A 96 -6.75 15.45 -10.60
C MET A 96 -5.71 14.50 -11.18
N VAL A 97 -4.46 14.94 -11.26
CA VAL A 97 -3.34 14.15 -11.73
C VAL A 97 -2.38 13.97 -10.57
N TYR A 98 -2.08 12.72 -10.23
CA TYR A 98 -1.11 12.36 -9.21
C TYR A 98 0.07 11.62 -9.84
N GLN A 99 1.23 11.75 -9.22
CA GLN A 99 2.40 10.94 -9.52
C GLN A 99 2.92 10.27 -8.25
N TRP A 100 3.24 8.99 -8.36
CA TRP A 100 3.93 8.26 -7.30
C TRP A 100 5.38 8.72 -7.19
N LYS A 101 5.79 9.14 -6.00
CA LYS A 101 7.16 9.49 -5.67
C LYS A 101 7.68 8.59 -4.55
N THR A 102 8.86 8.02 -4.79
CA THR A 102 9.63 7.26 -3.80
C THR A 102 10.02 8.20 -2.64
N PRO A 103 9.88 7.77 -1.36
CA PRO A 103 9.71 6.39 -0.94
C PRO A 103 8.28 5.85 -0.80
N ALA A 104 7.19 6.65 -0.81
CA ALA A 104 5.85 6.08 -0.56
C ALA A 104 4.64 7.00 -0.79
N GLU A 105 4.73 8.05 -1.63
CA GLU A 105 3.66 9.07 -1.65
C GLU A 105 3.11 9.32 -3.06
N TYR A 106 1.79 9.42 -3.18
CA TYR A 106 1.15 10.04 -4.33
C TYR A 106 1.10 11.55 -4.14
N VAL A 107 1.80 12.28 -4.98
CA VAL A 107 1.80 13.74 -4.97
C VAL A 107 0.83 14.25 -6.03
N LEU A 108 -0.10 15.11 -5.64
CA LEU A 108 -0.98 15.83 -6.58
C LEU A 108 -0.13 16.78 -7.41
N THR A 109 -0.02 16.55 -8.71
CA THR A 109 0.80 17.35 -9.62
C THR A 109 0.01 18.46 -10.29
N SER A 110 -1.26 18.22 -10.65
CA SER A 110 -2.10 19.22 -11.29
C SER A 110 -3.60 18.95 -11.18
N PHE A 111 -4.39 19.99 -11.43
CA PHE A 111 -5.79 19.88 -11.84
C PHE A 111 -5.87 20.19 -13.34
N LEU A 112 -5.89 19.17 -14.17
CA LEU A 112 -5.96 19.32 -15.62
C LEU A 112 -7.39 19.65 -16.04
N LYS A 113 -7.62 20.85 -16.57
CA LYS A 113 -8.91 21.26 -17.12
C LYS A 113 -9.14 20.59 -18.47
N VAL A 114 -10.22 19.82 -18.60
CA VAL A 114 -10.57 19.11 -19.85
C VAL A 114 -11.93 19.47 -20.43
N SER A 115 -12.79 20.09 -19.64
CA SER A 115 -14.11 20.57 -20.07
C SER A 115 -14.63 21.66 -19.14
N ASP A 116 -15.62 22.44 -19.57
CA ASP A 116 -16.41 23.35 -18.73
C ASP A 116 -17.59 22.69 -18.01
N LYS A 117 -17.89 21.42 -18.33
CA LYS A 117 -18.93 20.62 -17.67
C LYS A 117 -18.32 19.59 -16.73
N GLU A 118 -19.17 18.94 -15.92
CA GLU A 118 -18.73 17.82 -15.08
C GLU A 118 -18.25 16.65 -15.94
N VAL A 119 -17.13 16.05 -15.52
CA VAL A 119 -16.52 14.90 -16.20
C VAL A 119 -16.37 13.72 -15.24
N ARG A 120 -16.37 12.51 -15.80
CA ARG A 120 -16.34 11.24 -15.08
C ARG A 120 -15.45 10.22 -15.77
N ARG A 121 -15.08 9.17 -15.02
CA ARG A 121 -14.35 7.99 -15.55
C ARG A 121 -13.11 8.39 -16.38
N PRO A 122 -12.16 9.18 -15.85
CA PRO A 122 -10.96 9.49 -16.59
C PRO A 122 -10.20 8.20 -16.93
N ALA A 123 -9.54 8.17 -18.08
CA ALA A 123 -8.59 7.14 -18.45
C ALA A 123 -7.39 7.75 -19.15
N CYS A 124 -6.24 7.09 -19.04
CA CYS A 124 -5.01 7.53 -19.67
C CYS A 124 -4.19 6.35 -20.17
N ARG A 125 -3.57 6.54 -21.34
CA ARG A 125 -2.55 5.67 -21.89
C ARG A 125 -1.46 6.52 -22.54
N TYR A 126 -0.20 6.17 -22.30
CA TYR A 126 0.92 6.75 -23.01
C TYR A 126 1.03 6.14 -24.43
N ASP A 127 1.13 6.98 -25.44
CA ASP A 127 1.37 6.61 -26.84
C ASP A 127 2.87 6.78 -27.12
N GLU A 128 3.61 5.69 -27.23
CA GLU A 128 5.07 5.71 -27.42
C GLU A 128 5.49 6.27 -28.78
N GLU A 129 4.68 6.06 -29.82
CA GLU A 129 4.99 6.52 -31.18
C GLU A 129 4.89 8.05 -31.26
N LYS A 130 3.80 8.61 -30.71
CA LYS A 130 3.54 10.05 -30.70
C LYS A 130 4.23 10.77 -29.54
N LYS A 131 4.68 10.03 -28.52
CA LYS A 131 5.22 10.55 -27.25
C LYS A 131 4.25 11.50 -26.53
N VAL A 132 2.96 11.16 -26.53
CA VAL A 132 1.91 11.91 -25.85
C VAL A 132 1.07 10.98 -24.97
N TYR A 133 0.44 11.54 -23.94
CA TYR A 133 -0.60 10.85 -23.19
C TYR A 133 -1.95 11.11 -23.85
N ARG A 134 -2.63 10.04 -24.25
CA ARG A 134 -4.05 10.11 -24.64
C ARG A 134 -4.89 9.99 -23.38
N LEU A 135 -5.79 10.93 -23.17
CA LEU A 135 -6.78 10.90 -22.12
C LEU A 135 -8.18 10.69 -22.71
N GLU A 136 -9.02 9.98 -21.97
CA GLU A 136 -10.44 9.80 -22.26
C GLU A 136 -11.26 10.10 -21.01
N TRP A 137 -12.42 10.71 -21.18
CA TRP A 137 -13.35 11.00 -20.09
C TRP A 137 -14.77 11.02 -20.63
N ASP A 138 -15.72 10.84 -19.73
CA ASP A 138 -17.13 10.98 -20.06
C ASP A 138 -17.66 12.29 -19.52
N GLN A 139 -18.60 12.86 -20.27
CA GLN A 139 -19.33 14.06 -19.94
C GLN A 139 -20.78 13.83 -20.36
N GLU A 140 -21.71 13.94 -19.40
CA GLU A 140 -23.12 13.60 -19.63
C GLU A 140 -23.22 12.16 -20.17
N GLU A 141 -23.78 11.96 -21.37
CA GLU A 141 -23.94 10.65 -22.03
C GLU A 141 -22.89 10.39 -23.12
N GLU A 142 -21.90 11.27 -23.25
CA GLU A 142 -20.92 11.24 -24.34
C GLU A 142 -19.50 11.04 -23.82
N SER A 143 -18.67 10.41 -24.65
CA SER A 143 -17.23 10.24 -24.41
C SER A 143 -16.41 11.22 -25.24
N PHE A 144 -15.34 11.71 -24.63
CA PHE A 144 -14.39 12.63 -25.22
C PHE A 144 -12.97 12.09 -25.05
N CYS A 145 -12.09 12.52 -25.93
CA CYS A 145 -10.66 12.27 -25.80
C CYS A 145 -9.86 13.54 -26.06
N GLY A 146 -8.62 13.54 -25.59
CA GLY A 146 -7.64 14.58 -25.83
C GLY A 146 -6.22 14.07 -25.60
N GLU A 147 -5.24 14.91 -25.87
CA GLU A 147 -3.82 14.57 -25.78
C GLU A 147 -3.07 15.61 -24.95
N THR A 148 -2.13 15.16 -24.12
CA THR A 148 -1.23 16.04 -23.34
C THR A 148 0.16 15.46 -23.27
N THR A 149 1.18 16.30 -23.08
CA THR A 149 2.56 15.87 -22.84
C THR A 149 3.01 16.11 -21.40
N ASP A 150 2.30 16.97 -20.67
CA ASP A 150 2.73 17.50 -19.37
C ASP A 150 1.64 17.47 -18.28
N PHE A 151 0.40 17.10 -18.64
CA PHE A 151 -0.76 17.16 -17.77
C PHE A 151 -1.06 18.56 -17.19
N ILE A 152 -0.61 19.61 -17.89
CA ILE A 152 -0.92 21.02 -17.59
C ILE A 152 -2.00 21.52 -18.56
N GLU A 153 -1.87 21.18 -19.85
CA GLU A 153 -2.82 21.54 -20.90
C GLU A 153 -3.27 20.29 -21.67
N ILE A 154 -4.54 20.25 -22.07
CA ILE A 154 -5.08 19.22 -22.97
C ILE A 154 -5.30 19.83 -24.36
N LYS A 155 -4.92 19.07 -25.39
CA LYS A 155 -5.05 19.45 -26.81
C LYS A 155 -5.86 18.41 -27.57
N ASN A 156 -6.24 18.74 -28.81
CA ASN A 156 -6.94 17.83 -29.72
C ASN A 156 -8.23 17.24 -29.14
N VAL A 157 -8.93 18.03 -28.31
CA VAL A 157 -10.16 17.61 -27.64
C VAL A 157 -11.25 17.40 -28.66
N ARG A 158 -11.85 16.21 -28.66
CA ARG A 158 -12.94 15.86 -29.56
C ARG A 158 -13.84 14.80 -28.94
N LYS A 159 -15.09 14.77 -29.39
CA LYS A 159 -16.02 13.68 -29.09
C LYS A 159 -15.57 12.42 -29.83
N GLU A 160 -15.34 11.34 -29.11
CA GLU A 160 -14.86 10.08 -29.66
C GLU A 160 -15.21 8.94 -28.70
N ALA A 161 -15.60 7.78 -29.23
CA ALA A 161 -15.85 6.61 -28.40
C ALA A 161 -14.57 6.19 -27.66
N ARG A 162 -14.73 5.64 -26.45
CA ARG A 162 -13.62 5.16 -25.65
C ARG A 162 -12.90 4.01 -26.34
N ILE A 163 -11.57 4.06 -26.35
CA ILE A 163 -10.72 2.97 -26.85
C ILE A 163 -9.74 2.47 -25.80
N ILE A 164 -9.58 3.18 -24.68
CA ILE A 164 -8.74 2.72 -23.57
C ILE A 164 -9.55 1.69 -22.76
N SER A 165 -9.10 0.44 -22.78
CA SER A 165 -9.66 -0.62 -21.95
C SER A 165 -9.35 -0.38 -20.48
N ASP A 166 -10.33 -0.63 -19.63
CA ASP A 166 -10.20 -0.64 -18.17
C ASP A 166 -9.60 -1.95 -17.62
N GLY A 167 -9.29 -2.92 -18.48
CA GLY A 167 -8.72 -4.21 -18.09
C GLY A 167 -9.71 -5.12 -17.34
N ARG A 168 -10.98 -4.74 -17.18
CA ARG A 168 -11.96 -5.47 -16.36
C ARG A 168 -12.51 -6.74 -17.03
N GLY A 169 -12.52 -6.83 -18.36
CA GLY A 169 -13.13 -7.98 -19.06
C GLY A 169 -14.53 -8.32 -18.51
N GLU A 170 -14.78 -9.61 -18.24
CA GLU A 170 -15.99 -10.12 -17.56
C GLU A 170 -15.77 -10.39 -16.04
N ILE A 171 -14.79 -9.75 -15.41
CA ILE A 171 -14.40 -10.07 -14.03
C ILE A 171 -15.54 -9.77 -13.05
N GLN A 172 -15.92 -10.77 -12.24
CA GLN A 172 -16.65 -10.57 -11.00
C GLN A 172 -15.67 -10.20 -9.89
N CYS A 173 -15.79 -8.99 -9.35
CA CYS A 173 -15.00 -8.55 -8.20
C CYS A 173 -15.72 -8.94 -6.90
N ASP A 174 -15.13 -9.86 -6.14
CA ASP A 174 -15.70 -10.34 -4.87
C ASP A 174 -15.35 -9.44 -3.67
N ILE A 175 -14.66 -8.31 -3.90
CA ILE A 175 -14.37 -7.35 -2.84
C ILE A 175 -15.66 -6.61 -2.50
N GLN A 176 -16.09 -6.76 -1.25
CA GLN A 176 -17.32 -6.16 -0.76
C GLN A 176 -17.35 -4.64 -1.04
N ASP A 177 -18.47 -4.24 -1.66
CA ASP A 177 -18.79 -2.87 -2.06
C ASP A 177 -17.82 -2.21 -3.06
N ALA A 178 -16.90 -2.96 -3.67
CA ALA A 178 -15.95 -2.38 -4.61
C ALA A 178 -16.62 -1.88 -5.89
N VAL A 179 -16.26 -0.66 -6.29
CA VAL A 179 -16.59 -0.05 -7.57
C VAL A 179 -15.30 0.06 -8.38
N VAL A 180 -15.05 -0.97 -9.20
CA VAL A 180 -13.80 -1.11 -9.95
C VAL A 180 -13.67 -0.04 -11.02
N SER A 181 -12.52 0.64 -11.03
CA SER A 181 -12.19 1.66 -12.02
C SER A 181 -11.33 1.09 -13.15
N ASN A 182 -10.10 0.64 -12.86
CA ASN A 182 -9.28 -0.06 -13.85
C ASN A 182 -8.31 -1.08 -13.25
N ILE A 183 -7.80 -1.94 -14.12
CA ILE A 183 -6.82 -2.98 -13.85
C ILE A 183 -5.62 -2.79 -14.79
N ILE A 184 -4.41 -2.85 -14.23
CA ILE A 184 -3.17 -2.83 -15.00
C ILE A 184 -2.26 -3.98 -14.62
N GLU A 185 -1.44 -4.42 -15.57
CA GLU A 185 -0.38 -5.40 -15.31
C GLU A 185 0.79 -4.75 -14.59
N ILE A 186 1.38 -5.51 -13.66
CA ILE A 186 2.48 -5.11 -12.80
C ILE A 186 3.49 -6.23 -12.70
N THR A 187 4.73 -5.89 -12.38
CA THR A 187 5.79 -6.87 -12.16
C THR A 187 5.68 -7.52 -10.78
N GLU A 188 6.29 -8.69 -10.60
CA GLU A 188 6.35 -9.35 -9.28
C GLU A 188 7.10 -8.51 -8.24
N ALA A 189 8.13 -7.77 -8.67
CA ALA A 189 8.88 -6.87 -7.79
C ALA A 189 7.99 -5.73 -7.26
N GLU A 190 7.10 -5.20 -8.10
CA GLU A 190 6.13 -4.17 -7.71
C GLU A 190 5.05 -4.74 -6.79
N GLU A 191 4.59 -5.96 -7.04
CA GLU A 191 3.68 -6.66 -6.11
C GLU A 191 4.31 -6.75 -4.71
N GLN A 192 5.53 -7.26 -4.63
CA GLN A 192 6.26 -7.40 -3.37
C GLN A 192 6.46 -6.06 -2.67
N TYR A 193 6.84 -5.02 -3.42
CA TYR A 193 6.99 -3.67 -2.91
C TYR A 193 5.67 -3.11 -2.33
N LEU A 194 4.56 -3.23 -3.06
CA LEU A 194 3.26 -2.73 -2.62
C LEU A 194 2.76 -3.47 -1.36
N ARG A 195 2.98 -4.80 -1.28
CA ARG A 195 2.64 -5.57 -0.08
C ARG A 195 3.47 -5.16 1.12
N ALA A 196 4.79 -5.03 0.95
CA ALA A 196 5.68 -4.55 2.01
C ALA A 196 5.26 -3.16 2.53
N LEU A 197 4.78 -2.30 1.64
CA LEU A 197 4.39 -0.94 2.00
C LEU A 197 2.99 -0.83 2.64
N LEU A 198 2.02 -1.60 2.15
CA LEU A 198 0.59 -1.37 2.45
C LEU A 198 -0.03 -2.45 3.33
N GLU A 199 0.61 -3.61 3.49
CA GLU A 199 0.11 -4.67 4.37
C GLU A 199 0.70 -4.56 5.78
N THR A 200 0.06 -5.26 6.71
CA THR A 200 0.61 -5.38 8.06
C THR A 200 1.83 -6.31 8.04
N PRO A 201 3.00 -5.87 8.53
CA PRO A 201 4.18 -6.72 8.58
C PRO A 201 3.92 -7.97 9.42
N VAL A 202 4.26 -9.13 8.85
CA VAL A 202 4.15 -10.44 9.50
C VAL A 202 5.55 -10.99 9.73
N LEU A 203 5.82 -11.54 10.92
CA LEU A 203 7.09 -12.20 11.20
C LEU A 203 7.27 -13.41 10.28
N GLN A 204 8.36 -13.43 9.52
CA GLN A 204 8.66 -14.52 8.57
C GLN A 204 9.74 -15.47 9.09
N ARG A 205 10.80 -14.91 9.70
CA ARG A 205 11.91 -15.69 10.23
C ARG A 205 12.44 -15.05 11.51
N ILE A 206 13.06 -15.89 12.32
CA ILE A 206 13.74 -15.50 13.55
C ILE A 206 15.20 -15.91 13.39
N GLU A 207 16.10 -14.99 13.64
CA GLU A 207 17.54 -15.24 13.64
C GLU A 207 18.08 -14.96 15.04
N ILE A 208 18.76 -15.93 15.63
CA ILE A 208 19.49 -15.74 16.86
C ILE A 208 20.97 -15.63 16.49
N LYS A 209 21.60 -14.52 16.86
CA LYS A 209 23.04 -14.36 16.64
C LYS A 209 23.76 -15.27 17.62
N ASN A 210 24.44 -16.31 17.10
CA ASN A 210 25.30 -17.18 17.91
C ASN A 210 26.33 -16.31 18.64
N ARG A 211 26.21 -16.25 19.96
CA ARG A 211 27.09 -15.45 20.80
C ARG A 211 27.79 -16.35 21.80
N ARG A 212 29.01 -15.95 22.17
CA ARG A 212 29.69 -16.50 23.34
C ARG A 212 29.09 -15.83 24.57
N LEU A 213 28.55 -16.62 25.48
CA LEU A 213 28.03 -16.14 26.75
C LEU A 213 29.03 -16.47 27.86
N SER A 214 29.27 -15.52 28.77
CA SER A 214 30.04 -15.83 29.97
C SER A 214 29.13 -16.51 31.00
N THR A 215 29.67 -17.46 31.77
CA THR A 215 28.95 -18.11 32.89
C THR A 215 28.35 -17.10 33.86
N LYS A 216 29.07 -16.00 34.12
CA LYS A 216 28.61 -14.90 34.97
C LYS A 216 27.41 -14.15 34.37
N SER A 217 27.44 -13.87 33.07
CA SER A 217 26.34 -13.16 32.38
C SER A 217 25.05 -13.98 32.36
N VAL A 218 25.16 -15.31 32.23
CA VAL A 218 24.05 -16.25 32.30
C VAL A 218 23.42 -16.27 33.70
N LEU A 219 24.25 -16.41 34.74
CA LEU A 219 23.79 -16.44 36.14
C LEU A 219 23.17 -15.12 36.61
N GLU A 220 23.70 -13.98 36.16
CA GLU A 220 23.17 -12.66 36.53
C GLU A 220 21.97 -12.22 35.67
N GLY A 221 21.65 -12.94 34.60
CA GLY A 221 20.55 -12.61 33.68
C GLY A 221 20.71 -11.28 32.93
N LYS A 222 21.92 -10.70 32.91
CA LYS A 222 22.18 -9.33 32.41
C LYS A 222 22.48 -9.25 30.92
N GLU A 223 22.79 -10.37 30.25
CA GLU A 223 23.10 -10.43 28.82
C GLU A 223 22.33 -11.55 28.11
N MET A 224 21.07 -11.75 28.47
CA MET A 224 20.24 -12.74 27.77
C MET A 224 19.99 -12.28 26.33
N LEU A 225 20.21 -13.19 25.37
CA LEU A 225 20.14 -12.85 23.96
C LEU A 225 18.71 -12.56 23.53
N GLU A 226 18.53 -11.46 22.81
CA GLU A 226 17.30 -11.18 22.08
C GLU A 226 17.36 -11.87 20.71
N ALA A 227 16.20 -12.25 20.20
CA ALA A 227 16.09 -12.81 18.86
C ALA A 227 15.83 -11.68 17.85
N GLU A 228 16.46 -11.72 16.67
CA GLU A 228 16.18 -10.78 15.59
C GLU A 228 15.02 -11.32 14.75
N GLY A 229 13.85 -10.70 14.87
CA GLY A 229 12.69 -10.99 14.04
C GLY A 229 12.78 -10.25 12.71
N ILE A 230 12.58 -10.98 11.62
CA ILE A 230 12.60 -10.41 10.26
C ILE A 230 11.21 -10.57 9.66
N TYR A 231 10.65 -9.45 9.23
CA TYR A 231 9.25 -9.30 8.86
C TYR A 231 9.08 -9.28 7.33
N SER A 232 7.84 -9.50 6.89
CA SER A 232 7.45 -9.55 5.48
C SER A 232 7.66 -8.25 4.71
N ASP A 233 7.77 -7.12 5.40
CA ASP A 233 8.12 -5.82 4.83
C ASP A 233 9.65 -5.60 4.72
N GLY A 234 10.45 -6.61 5.08
CA GLY A 234 11.90 -6.54 5.13
C GLY A 234 12.45 -5.86 6.39
N SER A 235 11.60 -5.35 7.28
CA SER A 235 12.05 -4.74 8.53
C SER A 235 12.59 -5.80 9.50
N LYS A 236 13.48 -5.35 10.38
CA LYS A 236 14.09 -6.16 11.42
C LYS A 236 13.80 -5.54 12.78
N ARG A 237 13.44 -6.35 13.76
CA ARG A 237 13.23 -5.90 15.15
C ARG A 237 13.77 -6.93 16.12
N GLU A 238 14.34 -6.46 17.22
CA GLU A 238 14.71 -7.33 18.32
C GLU A 238 13.45 -7.75 19.09
N ILE A 239 13.36 -9.04 19.40
CA ILE A 239 12.26 -9.68 20.12
C ILE A 239 12.84 -10.26 21.41
N PRO A 240 12.39 -9.81 22.59
CA PRO A 240 12.82 -10.39 23.85
C PRO A 240 12.44 -11.87 23.94
N VAL A 241 13.31 -12.68 24.56
CA VAL A 241 13.11 -14.12 24.71
C VAL A 241 13.08 -14.48 26.18
N ASP A 242 12.06 -15.25 26.57
CA ASP A 242 11.97 -15.93 27.84
C ASP A 242 12.68 -17.28 27.73
N TRP A 243 13.97 -17.28 28.04
CA TRP A 243 14.81 -18.49 28.06
C TRP A 243 14.49 -19.40 29.24
N ASP A 244 14.65 -20.71 29.05
CA ASP A 244 14.44 -21.70 30.10
C ASP A 244 15.48 -21.54 31.23
N LYS A 245 14.98 -21.17 32.41
CA LYS A 245 15.82 -20.89 33.58
C LYS A 245 16.47 -22.14 34.15
N GLU A 246 15.78 -23.28 34.10
CA GLU A 246 16.29 -24.54 34.64
C GLU A 246 17.44 -25.05 33.77
N GLU A 247 17.32 -24.94 32.44
CA GLU A 247 18.40 -25.26 31.52
C GLU A 247 19.60 -24.34 31.73
N LEU A 248 19.39 -23.03 31.85
CA LEU A 248 20.45 -22.05 32.12
C LEU A 248 21.20 -22.34 33.42
N GLU A 249 20.48 -22.65 34.50
CA GLU A 249 21.07 -23.00 35.78
C GLU A 249 21.85 -24.32 35.68
N ALA A 250 21.30 -25.34 35.02
CA ALA A 250 21.98 -26.62 34.83
C ALA A 250 23.30 -26.47 34.05
N PHE A 251 23.36 -25.57 33.07
CA PHE A 251 24.59 -25.29 32.32
C PHE A 251 25.63 -24.53 33.15
N ALA A 252 25.21 -23.55 33.95
CA ALA A 252 26.13 -22.83 34.83
C ALA A 252 26.89 -23.77 35.79
N HIS A 253 26.31 -24.91 36.16
CA HIS A 253 26.95 -25.95 36.97
C HIS A 253 27.85 -26.92 36.17
N LYS A 254 27.68 -27.04 34.85
CA LYS A 254 28.45 -27.96 33.99
C LYS A 254 29.79 -27.38 33.51
N GLY A 255 29.94 -26.05 33.51
CA GLY A 255 31.16 -25.37 33.05
C GLY A 255 31.15 -24.99 31.57
N PRO A 256 32.31 -24.67 30.97
CA PRO A 256 32.42 -24.27 29.57
C PRO A 256 32.04 -25.38 28.58
N GLY A 257 31.43 -25.00 27.46
CA GLY A 257 31.02 -25.96 26.43
C GLY A 257 30.04 -25.39 25.41
N GLU A 258 29.66 -26.23 24.45
CA GLU A 258 28.58 -25.95 23.50
C GLU A 258 27.24 -26.44 24.09
N TYR A 259 26.25 -25.56 24.11
CA TYR A 259 24.95 -25.84 24.70
C TYR A 259 23.82 -25.33 23.81
N GLU A 260 22.70 -26.04 23.86
CA GLU A 260 21.43 -25.64 23.28
C GLU A 260 20.47 -25.27 24.40
N ILE A 261 19.89 -24.06 24.34
CA ILE A 261 18.96 -23.54 25.33
C ILE A 261 17.63 -23.26 24.65
N HIS A 262 16.54 -23.77 25.24
CA HIS A 262 15.19 -23.47 24.78
C HIS A 262 14.73 -22.11 25.27
N GLY A 263 14.03 -21.38 24.39
CA GLY A 263 13.43 -20.10 24.71
C GLY A 263 12.06 -19.94 24.08
N LYS A 264 11.25 -19.08 24.71
CA LYS A 264 9.95 -18.66 24.18
C LYS A 264 9.99 -17.19 23.85
N LEU A 265 9.58 -16.82 22.64
CA LEU A 265 9.48 -15.40 22.29
C LEU A 265 8.47 -14.70 23.20
N ARG A 266 8.90 -13.62 23.84
CA ARG A 266 8.03 -12.82 24.71
C ARG A 266 7.08 -12.01 23.83
N LYS A 267 5.77 -12.24 24.02
CA LYS A 267 4.73 -11.45 23.38
C LYS A 267 4.71 -10.05 23.98
N ASN A 268 5.29 -9.07 23.28
CA ASN A 268 4.98 -7.68 23.59
C ASN A 268 3.51 -7.42 23.24
N ILE A 269 2.76 -6.83 24.18
CA ILE A 269 1.37 -6.38 24.00
C ILE A 269 1.37 -5.11 23.12
N ILE A 270 1.91 -5.21 21.91
CA ILE A 270 1.70 -4.24 20.85
C ILE A 270 0.98 -5.00 19.75
N ARG A 271 -0.27 -4.57 19.48
CA ARG A 271 -1.22 -5.14 18.53
C ARG A 271 -0.63 -5.35 17.13
N TYR A 272 0.07 -6.46 16.93
CA TYR A 272 0.35 -7.02 15.62
C TYR A 272 0.19 -8.54 15.72
N LEU A 273 -1.04 -8.96 15.40
CA LEU A 273 -1.53 -10.31 15.06
C LEU A 273 -0.82 -11.54 15.66
N LEU A 274 -1.58 -12.27 16.48
CA LEU A 274 -1.52 -13.72 16.75
C LEU A 274 -0.29 -14.47 16.22
N GLN A 275 0.88 -14.23 16.82
CA GLN A 275 1.91 -15.26 16.81
C GLN A 275 1.40 -16.39 17.71
N LYS A 276 1.20 -17.58 17.11
CA LYS A 276 1.22 -18.83 17.88
C LYS A 276 2.50 -18.81 18.73
N GLU A 277 2.45 -19.34 19.95
CA GLU A 277 3.67 -19.51 20.73
C GLU A 277 4.71 -20.22 19.87
N GLN A 278 5.83 -19.54 19.60
CA GLN A 278 6.93 -20.06 18.83
C GLN A 278 8.07 -20.32 19.81
N GLU A 279 8.40 -21.60 19.95
CA GLU A 279 9.58 -22.06 20.64
C GLU A 279 10.79 -21.85 19.72
N ILE A 280 11.89 -21.39 20.31
CA ILE A 280 13.15 -21.18 19.61
C ILE A 280 14.28 -21.85 20.38
N LEU A 281 15.34 -22.22 19.67
CA LEU A 281 16.52 -22.86 20.21
C LEU A 281 17.74 -21.98 19.97
N LEU A 282 18.51 -21.70 21.01
CA LEU A 282 19.80 -21.01 20.93
C LEU A 282 20.93 -22.01 21.05
N SER A 283 21.79 -22.08 20.04
CA SER A 283 23.09 -22.76 20.14
C SER A 283 24.15 -21.73 20.55
N CYS A 284 24.77 -21.91 21.72
CA CYS A 284 25.79 -20.99 22.24
C CYS A 284 27.03 -21.71 22.75
N VAL A 285 28.16 -21.00 22.76
CA VAL A 285 29.40 -21.46 23.40
C VAL A 285 29.55 -20.70 24.71
N ILE A 286 29.56 -21.42 25.82
CA ILE A 286 29.86 -20.84 27.13
C ILE A 286 31.36 -20.96 27.38
N THR A 287 31.96 -19.85 27.78
CA THR A 287 33.38 -19.79 28.15
C THR A 287 33.51 -19.38 29.61
N ASP A 288 34.52 -19.89 30.31
CA ASP A 288 34.93 -19.31 31.58
C ASP A 288 35.33 -17.85 31.31
N GLY A 289 34.64 -16.92 31.94
CA GLY A 289 34.92 -15.50 31.79
C GLY A 289 36.36 -15.18 32.22
N ILE A 290 37.00 -14.23 31.53
CA ILE A 290 38.11 -13.45 32.09
C ILE A 290 37.51 -12.41 33.04
#